data_AF-A0A8J2W228-F1
#
_entry.id   AF-A0A8J2W228-F1
#
_cell.length_a   1.000
_cell.length_b   1.000
_cell.length_c   1.000
_cell.angle_alpha   90.00
_cell.angle_beta   90.00
_cell.angle_gamma   90.00
#
_symmetry.space_group_name_H-M   'P 1'
#
loop_
_entity.id
_entity.type
_entity.pdbx_description
1 polymer ?
#
loop_
_entity_poly.entity_id
_entity_poly.type
_entity_poly.pdbx_seq_one_letter_code
_entity_poly.pdbx_strand_id
1 'polypeptide(L)'
;MKRSYCVFVIALIFINVREIKSNEVMKGITSSFFKVLDECKRELSLTDNVLTDLYYFWKQDHPLMHRDTGCAIVCMSQKLNLLDTIGKLHHGNAQEFAVNHGAGEQMAKKLVTMVHECEQQFMEQEDACLRALDVAKCFRTAMHDVNWAPKFDVIVTEVLTEVK
;
A
#
# COMPACT_ATOMS: atom_id res chain seq x y z
N MET A 1 -38.79 4.37 20.14
CA MET A 1 -38.55 4.27 18.67
C MET A 1 -37.59 5.33 18.13
N LYS A 2 -37.80 6.64 18.38
CA LYS A 2 -36.92 7.72 17.86
C LYS A 2 -35.45 7.67 18.37
N ARG A 3 -35.24 7.26 19.62
CA ARG A 3 -33.89 7.19 20.25
C ARG A 3 -32.99 6.11 19.65
N SER A 4 -33.55 4.94 19.27
CA SER A 4 -32.81 3.89 18.57
C SER A 4 -32.47 4.27 17.13
N TYR A 5 -33.35 5.01 16.45
CA TYR A 5 -33.10 5.46 15.08
C TYR A 5 -31.96 6.49 15.00
N CYS A 6 -31.90 7.43 15.94
CA CYS A 6 -30.79 8.38 16.01
C CYS A 6 -29.43 7.69 16.26
N VAL A 7 -29.39 6.70 17.15
CA VAL A 7 -28.14 5.95 17.42
C VAL A 7 -27.69 5.18 16.18
N PHE A 8 -28.63 4.57 15.45
CA PHE A 8 -28.32 3.82 14.23
C PHE A 8 -27.81 4.72 13.09
N VAL A 9 -28.44 5.89 12.89
CA VAL A 9 -28.01 6.86 11.89
C VAL A 9 -26.61 7.42 12.21
N ILE A 10 -26.34 7.73 13.47
CA ILE A 10 -25.02 8.23 13.90
C ILE A 10 -23.93 7.17 13.68
N ALA A 11 -24.19 5.91 14.02
CA ALA A 11 -23.24 4.82 13.80
C ALA A 11 -22.90 4.63 12.32
N LEU A 12 -23.90 4.69 11.44
CA LEU A 12 -23.69 4.59 9.99
C LEU A 12 -22.81 5.74 9.45
N ILE A 13 -23.02 6.97 9.93
CA ILE A 13 -22.19 8.12 9.52
C ILE A 13 -20.73 7.93 9.92
N PHE A 14 -20.46 7.47 11.15
CA PHE A 14 -19.08 7.25 11.62
C PHE A 14 -18.32 6.16 10.85
N ILE A 15 -19.02 5.12 10.38
CA ILE A 15 -18.41 4.06 9.56
C ILE A 15 -17.98 4.63 8.20
N ASN A 16 -18.88 5.37 7.53
CA ASN A 16 -18.60 5.98 6.22
C ASN A 16 -17.45 6.99 6.27
N VAL A 17 -17.36 7.83 7.32
CA VAL A 17 -16.29 8.84 7.44
C VAL A 17 -14.91 8.20 7.59
N ARG A 18 -14.81 7.07 8.30
CA ARG A 18 -13.53 6.36 8.46
C ARG A 18 -13.05 5.73 7.15
N GLU A 19 -13.97 5.12 6.40
CA GLU A 19 -13.69 4.50 5.11
C GLU A 19 -13.24 5.53 4.06
N ILE A 20 -13.87 6.71 4.02
CA ILE A 20 -13.47 7.80 3.11
C ILE A 20 -12.03 8.23 3.39
N LYS A 21 -11.69 8.44 4.67
CA LYS A 21 -10.33 8.87 5.06
C LYS A 21 -9.26 7.83 4.70
N SER A 22 -9.52 6.54 4.92
CA SER A 22 -8.54 5.51 4.58
C SER A 22 -8.36 5.36 3.06
N ASN A 23 -9.44 5.50 2.28
CA ASN A 23 -9.36 5.50 0.81
C ASN A 23 -8.45 6.61 0.29
N GLU A 24 -8.62 7.84 0.78
CA GLU A 24 -7.80 8.99 0.34
C GLU A 24 -6.32 8.82 0.69
N VAL A 25 -6.03 8.35 1.91
CA VAL A 25 -4.65 8.08 2.36
C VAL A 25 -3.99 7.01 1.51
N MET A 26 -4.67 5.86 1.31
CA MET A 26 -4.11 4.76 0.52
C MET A 26 -4.02 5.09 -0.97
N LYS A 27 -4.92 5.93 -1.48
CA LYS A 27 -4.82 6.50 -2.83
C LYS A 27 -3.54 7.34 -2.96
N GLY A 28 -3.31 8.28 -2.05
CA GLY A 28 -2.11 9.12 -2.06
C GLY A 28 -0.82 8.31 -1.95
N ILE A 29 -0.78 7.34 -1.04
CA ILE A 29 0.35 6.42 -0.91
C ILE A 29 0.59 5.66 -2.21
N THR A 30 -0.46 5.07 -2.81
CA THR A 30 -0.35 4.33 -4.07
C THR A 30 0.17 5.22 -5.19
N SER A 31 -0.38 6.44 -5.34
CA SER A 31 0.07 7.45 -6.32
C SER A 31 1.57 7.73 -6.21
N SER A 32 2.08 7.91 -4.99
CA SER A 32 3.50 8.15 -4.75
C SER A 32 4.42 6.99 -5.16
N PHE A 33 3.97 5.75 -5.05
CA PHE A 33 4.71 4.60 -5.62
C PHE A 33 4.72 4.67 -7.16
N PHE A 34 3.59 4.93 -7.80
CA PHE A 34 3.53 5.04 -9.26
C PHE A 34 4.36 6.20 -9.83
N LYS A 35 4.49 7.31 -9.11
CA LYS A 35 5.35 8.45 -9.50
C LYS A 35 6.82 8.08 -9.73
N VAL A 36 7.32 7.11 -8.98
CA VAL A 36 8.73 6.67 -9.08
C VAL A 36 8.89 5.38 -9.89
N LEU A 37 7.80 4.80 -10.39
CA LEU A 37 7.80 3.53 -11.10
C LEU A 37 8.58 3.58 -12.42
N ASP A 38 8.43 4.64 -13.22
CA ASP A 38 9.13 4.76 -14.52
C ASP A 38 10.66 4.73 -14.34
N GLU A 39 11.16 5.45 -13.33
CA GLU A 39 12.59 5.43 -12.98
C GLU A 39 13.05 4.03 -12.62
N CYS A 40 12.28 3.31 -11.77
CA CYS A 40 12.60 1.93 -11.39
C CYS A 40 12.54 0.96 -12.57
N LYS A 41 11.56 1.08 -13.46
CA LYS A 41 11.46 0.26 -14.67
C LYS A 41 12.69 0.44 -15.55
N ARG A 42 13.15 1.67 -15.73
CA ARG A 42 14.35 1.99 -16.52
C ARG A 42 15.64 1.49 -15.86
N GLU A 43 15.82 1.76 -14.57
CA GLU A 43 17.03 1.36 -13.83
C GLU A 43 17.20 -0.15 -13.76
N LEU A 44 16.10 -0.89 -13.60
CA LEU A 44 16.12 -2.34 -13.46
C LEU A 44 15.78 -3.09 -14.77
N SER A 45 15.55 -2.36 -15.87
CA SER A 45 15.11 -2.93 -17.16
C SER A 45 13.90 -3.86 -17.03
N LEU A 46 12.91 -3.45 -16.23
CA LEU A 46 11.72 -4.27 -15.93
C LEU A 46 10.74 -4.29 -17.11
N THR A 47 10.12 -5.45 -17.30
CA THR A 47 9.09 -5.64 -18.33
C THR A 47 7.76 -4.98 -17.96
N ASP A 48 6.88 -4.79 -18.95
CA ASP A 48 5.56 -4.19 -18.74
C ASP A 48 4.60 -5.04 -17.90
N ASN A 49 4.93 -6.32 -17.65
CA ASN A 49 4.16 -7.19 -16.75
C ASN A 49 4.09 -6.63 -15.32
N VAL A 50 5.12 -5.91 -14.88
CA VAL A 50 5.16 -5.23 -13.58
C VAL A 50 4.04 -4.18 -13.48
N LEU A 51 3.77 -3.45 -14.56
CA LEU A 51 2.72 -2.45 -14.57
C LEU A 51 1.34 -3.10 -14.37
N THR A 52 1.12 -4.27 -14.98
CA THR A 52 -0.15 -5.01 -14.82
C THR A 52 -0.35 -5.47 -13.38
N ASP A 53 0.67 -6.08 -12.77
CA ASP A 53 0.62 -6.54 -11.38
C ASP A 53 0.36 -5.37 -10.41
N LEU A 54 1.06 -4.25 -10.59
CA LEU A 54 0.89 -3.07 -9.74
C LEU A 54 -0.47 -2.39 -9.95
N TYR A 55 -0.95 -2.32 -11.20
CA TYR A 55 -2.25 -1.74 -11.52
C TYR A 55 -3.38 -2.50 -10.84
N TYR A 56 -3.33 -3.84 -10.87
CA TYR A 56 -4.30 -4.70 -10.21
C TYR A 56 -3.95 -5.04 -8.76
N PHE A 57 -2.92 -4.41 -8.18
CA PHE A 57 -2.41 -4.75 -6.86
C PHE A 57 -3.53 -4.88 -5.83
N TRP A 58 -4.40 -3.88 -5.73
CA TRP A 58 -5.46 -3.84 -4.73
C TRP A 58 -6.63 -4.81 -4.98
N LYS A 59 -6.71 -5.48 -6.14
CA LYS A 59 -7.69 -6.57 -6.34
C LYS A 59 -7.22 -7.81 -5.59
N GLN A 60 -7.99 -8.23 -4.59
CA GLN A 60 -7.63 -9.35 -3.72
C GLN A 60 -7.40 -10.65 -4.49
N ASP A 61 -8.26 -10.93 -5.47
CA ASP A 61 -8.20 -12.14 -6.31
C ASP A 61 -7.15 -12.06 -7.42
N HIS A 62 -6.44 -10.93 -7.58
CA HIS A 62 -5.41 -10.82 -8.60
C HIS A 62 -4.12 -11.52 -8.13
N PRO A 63 -3.62 -12.49 -8.91
CA PRO A 63 -2.40 -13.20 -8.57
C PRO A 63 -1.20 -12.29 -8.85
N LEU A 64 -0.52 -11.85 -7.79
CA LEU A 64 0.75 -11.11 -7.87
C LEU A 64 1.90 -12.12 -8.03
N MET A 65 2.36 -12.35 -9.25
CA MET A 65 3.18 -13.54 -9.54
C MET A 65 4.61 -13.23 -9.93
N HIS A 66 4.91 -12.01 -10.38
CA HIS A 66 6.21 -11.75 -11.00
C HIS A 66 7.24 -11.26 -9.97
N ARG A 67 8.40 -11.93 -9.94
CA ARG A 67 9.56 -11.50 -9.14
C ARG A 67 9.95 -10.04 -9.43
N ASP A 68 9.85 -9.64 -10.69
CA ASP A 68 10.12 -8.26 -11.15
C ASP A 68 9.21 -7.23 -10.46
N THR A 69 7.98 -7.59 -10.12
CA THR A 69 7.07 -6.75 -9.33
C THR A 69 7.63 -6.52 -7.93
N GLY A 70 8.18 -7.56 -7.32
CA GLY A 70 8.90 -7.46 -6.06
C GLY A 70 10.12 -6.54 -6.14
N CYS A 71 10.93 -6.66 -7.20
CA CYS A 71 12.07 -5.78 -7.42
C CYS A 71 11.65 -4.31 -7.61
N ALA A 72 10.55 -4.08 -8.34
CA ALA A 72 9.97 -2.75 -8.49
C ALA A 72 9.58 -2.16 -7.13
N ILE A 73 8.91 -2.95 -6.27
CA ILE A 73 8.52 -2.52 -4.92
C ILE A 73 9.74 -2.11 -4.10
N VAL A 74 10.81 -2.90 -4.10
CA VAL A 74 12.06 -2.55 -3.39
C VAL A 74 12.62 -1.22 -3.90
N CYS A 75 12.74 -1.06 -5.23
CA CYS A 75 13.26 0.17 -5.82
C CYS A 75 12.40 1.39 -5.48
N MET A 76 11.08 1.29 -5.61
CA MET A 76 10.15 2.37 -5.28
C MET A 76 10.25 2.74 -3.79
N SER A 77 10.32 1.74 -2.90
CA SER A 77 10.51 1.96 -1.46
C SER A 77 11.84 2.65 -1.14
N GLN A 78 12.93 2.35 -1.86
CA GLN A 78 14.20 3.06 -1.71
C GLN A 78 14.10 4.52 -2.16
N LYS A 79 13.51 4.78 -3.33
CA LYS A 79 13.32 6.15 -3.85
C LYS A 79 12.42 7.00 -2.95
N LEU A 80 11.46 6.37 -2.28
CA LEU A 80 10.59 7.02 -1.29
C LEU A 80 11.19 7.06 0.12
N ASN A 81 12.46 6.66 0.29
CA ASN A 81 13.19 6.65 1.55
C ASN A 81 12.50 5.82 2.67
N LEU A 82 11.83 4.73 2.29
CA LEU A 82 11.06 3.87 3.18
C LEU A 82 11.88 2.71 3.76
N LEU A 83 13.08 2.45 3.23
CA LEU A 83 13.94 1.36 3.70
C LEU A 83 15.10 1.89 4.53
N ASP A 84 15.55 1.10 5.50
CA ASP A 84 16.77 1.33 6.26
C ASP A 84 18.02 0.82 5.51
N THR A 85 19.18 0.93 6.15
CA THR A 85 20.47 0.54 5.56
C THR A 85 20.63 -0.97 5.31
N ILE A 86 19.77 -1.79 5.88
CA ILE A 86 19.77 -3.25 5.71
C ILE A 86 18.60 -3.74 4.85
N GLY A 87 17.84 -2.81 4.24
CA GLY A 87 16.74 -3.11 3.33
C GLY A 87 15.42 -3.50 4.01
N LYS A 88 15.26 -3.24 5.30
CA LYS A 88 13.98 -3.40 6.04
C LYS A 88 13.23 -2.08 6.08
N LEU A 89 11.94 -2.10 6.43
CA LEU A 89 11.17 -0.87 6.59
C LEU A 89 11.81 0.06 7.64
N HIS A 90 12.12 1.28 7.23
CA HIS A 90 12.51 2.34 8.15
C HIS A 90 11.26 2.93 8.84
N HIS A 91 10.96 2.47 10.06
CA HIS A 91 9.71 2.79 10.76
C HIS A 91 9.42 4.30 10.87
N GLY A 92 10.44 5.12 11.15
CA GLY A 92 10.29 6.58 11.27
C GLY A 92 9.83 7.22 9.96
N ASN A 93 10.64 7.09 8.91
CA ASN A 93 10.31 7.55 7.56
C ASN A 93 8.98 7.00 7.04
N ALA A 94 8.66 5.72 7.28
CA ALA A 94 7.40 5.13 6.84
C ALA A 94 6.19 5.74 7.56
N GLN A 95 6.32 6.03 8.86
CA GLN A 95 5.27 6.72 9.62
C GLN A 95 5.09 8.16 9.12
N GLU A 96 6.19 8.90 8.94
CA GLU A 96 6.16 10.27 8.42
C GLU A 96 5.57 10.31 7.00
N PHE A 97 5.97 9.38 6.14
CA PHE A 97 5.43 9.22 4.80
C PHE A 97 3.91 9.02 4.83
N ALA A 98 3.39 8.14 5.70
CA ALA A 98 1.95 7.96 5.84
C ALA A 98 1.24 9.24 6.34
N VAL A 99 1.82 9.94 7.31
CA VAL A 99 1.27 11.21 7.82
C VAL A 99 1.21 12.29 6.73
N ASN A 100 2.26 12.39 5.90
CA ASN A 100 2.32 13.32 4.78
C ASN A 100 1.24 13.04 3.71
N HIS A 101 0.67 11.84 3.69
CA HIS A 101 -0.46 11.46 2.83
C HIS A 101 -1.82 11.55 3.56
N GLY A 102 -1.89 12.22 4.72
CA GLY A 102 -3.14 12.49 5.43
C GLY A 102 -3.52 11.45 6.49
N ALA A 103 -2.65 10.46 6.76
CA ALA A 103 -2.88 9.53 7.86
C ALA A 103 -2.79 10.27 9.20
N GLY A 104 -3.76 10.05 10.08
CA GLY A 104 -3.57 10.42 11.49
C GLY A 104 -2.51 9.53 12.13
N GLU A 105 -1.84 10.00 13.19
CA GLU A 105 -0.74 9.27 13.85
C GLU A 105 -1.07 7.80 14.16
N GLN A 106 -2.28 7.52 14.65
CA GLN A 106 -2.71 6.15 14.95
C GLN A 106 -2.80 5.27 13.70
N MET A 107 -3.29 5.83 12.59
CA MET A 107 -3.36 5.12 11.31
C MET A 107 -1.96 4.90 10.75
N ALA A 108 -1.11 5.92 10.77
CA ALA A 108 0.28 5.82 10.31
C ALA A 108 1.05 4.74 11.08
N LYS A 109 0.94 4.74 12.41
CA LYS A 109 1.55 3.70 13.27
C LYS A 109 1.00 2.32 12.91
N LYS A 110 -0.31 2.17 12.71
CA LYS A 110 -0.92 0.89 12.36
C LYS A 110 -0.46 0.37 11.00
N LEU A 111 -0.30 1.24 10.00
CA LEU A 111 0.26 0.87 8.69
C LEU A 111 1.69 0.33 8.81
N VAL A 112 2.54 1.03 9.57
CA VAL A 112 3.93 0.58 9.82
C VAL A 112 3.95 -0.77 10.55
N THR A 113 3.10 -0.94 11.57
CA THR A 113 2.98 -2.22 12.29
C THR A 113 2.56 -3.36 11.37
N MET A 114 1.57 -3.14 10.49
CA MET A 114 1.13 -4.17 9.53
C MET A 114 2.24 -4.60 8.57
N VAL A 115 3.02 -3.65 8.04
CA VAL A 115 4.15 -4.00 7.17
C VAL A 115 5.20 -4.78 7.96
N HIS A 116 5.53 -4.33 9.17
CA HIS A 116 6.48 -5.03 10.04
C HIS A 116 6.05 -6.47 10.37
N GLU A 117 4.77 -6.69 10.69
CA GLU A 117 4.19 -8.01 10.94
C GLU A 117 4.29 -8.92 9.70
N CYS A 118 4.16 -8.35 8.49
CA CYS A 118 4.38 -9.08 7.25
C CYS A 118 5.87 -9.39 7.01
N GLU A 119 6.79 -8.47 7.29
CA GLU A 119 8.24 -8.72 7.19
C GLU A 119 8.69 -9.90 8.07
N GLN A 120 8.14 -10.01 9.29
CA GLN A 120 8.47 -11.10 10.21
C GLN A 120 8.12 -12.48 9.65
N GLN A 121 7.08 -12.60 8.81
CA GLN A 121 6.63 -13.87 8.25
C GLN A 121 7.56 -14.40 7.14
N PHE A 122 8.36 -13.52 6.52
CA PHE A 122 9.17 -13.85 5.35
C PHE A 122 10.67 -13.58 5.56
N MET A 123 11.14 -13.57 6.82
CA MET A 123 12.55 -13.30 7.13
C MET A 123 13.52 -14.31 6.52
N GLU A 124 13.08 -15.55 6.28
CA GLU A 124 13.89 -16.63 5.71
C GLU A 124 13.98 -16.57 4.18
N GLN A 125 13.19 -15.73 3.50
CA GLN A 125 13.24 -15.60 2.04
C GLN A 125 14.50 -14.84 1.62
N GLU A 126 15.54 -15.52 1.13
CA GLU A 126 16.84 -14.91 0.80
C GLU A 126 16.77 -13.90 -0.37
N ASP A 127 15.90 -14.12 -1.35
CA ASP A 127 15.74 -13.20 -2.48
C ASP A 127 14.93 -11.96 -2.06
N ALA A 128 15.59 -10.80 -2.04
CA ALA A 128 14.98 -9.55 -1.60
C ALA A 128 13.74 -9.14 -2.43
N CYS A 129 13.70 -9.45 -3.73
CA CYS A 129 12.55 -9.15 -4.57
C CYS A 129 11.38 -10.06 -4.23
N LEU A 130 11.61 -11.37 -4.10
CA LEU A 130 10.56 -12.31 -3.68
C LEU A 130 10.05 -11.99 -2.27
N ARG A 131 10.96 -11.64 -1.35
CA ARG A 131 10.60 -11.21 0.01
C ARG A 131 9.68 -10.00 -0.03
N ALA A 132 10.03 -8.95 -0.78
CA ALA A 132 9.21 -7.78 -0.92
C ALA A 132 7.84 -8.08 -1.56
N LEU A 133 7.79 -8.98 -2.54
CA LEU A 133 6.55 -9.43 -3.16
C LEU A 133 5.63 -10.14 -2.15
N ASP A 134 6.18 -11.02 -1.32
CA ASP A 134 5.42 -11.75 -0.31
C ASP A 134 4.95 -10.84 0.83
N VAL A 135 5.81 -9.92 1.28
CA VAL A 135 5.44 -8.86 2.23
C VAL A 135 4.30 -8.00 1.66
N ALA A 136 4.36 -7.63 0.38
CA ALA A 136 3.33 -6.82 -0.26
C ALA A 136 1.98 -7.57 -0.37
N LYS A 137 2.00 -8.87 -0.68
CA LYS A 137 0.78 -9.72 -0.67
C LYS A 137 0.16 -9.83 0.72
N CYS A 138 0.99 -10.05 1.75
CA CYS A 138 0.56 -10.08 3.13
C CYS A 138 -0.07 -8.73 3.53
N PHE A 139 0.63 -7.63 3.23
CA PHE A 139 0.15 -6.28 3.55
C PHE A 139 -1.18 -5.98 2.86
N ARG A 140 -1.30 -6.30 1.55
CA ARG A 140 -2.56 -6.20 0.82
C ARG A 140 -3.70 -6.92 1.53
N THR A 141 -3.47 -8.15 1.98
CA THR A 141 -4.48 -8.95 2.69
C THR A 141 -4.89 -8.29 4.00
N ALA A 142 -3.92 -7.88 4.82
CA ALA A 142 -4.17 -7.19 6.08
C ALA A 142 -4.98 -5.89 5.89
N MET A 143 -4.73 -5.16 4.80
CA MET A 143 -5.45 -3.94 4.46
C MET A 143 -6.90 -4.20 4.04
N HIS A 144 -7.17 -5.31 3.34
CA HIS A 144 -8.53 -5.76 3.05
C HIS A 144 -9.28 -6.16 4.32
N ASP A 145 -8.64 -6.91 5.22
CA ASP A 145 -9.25 -7.37 6.48
C ASP A 145 -9.74 -6.23 7.39
N VAL A 146 -9.07 -5.07 7.33
CA VAL A 146 -9.47 -3.87 8.09
C VAL A 146 -10.28 -2.85 7.28
N ASN A 147 -10.68 -3.19 6.06
CA ASN A 147 -11.40 -2.31 5.11
C ASN A 147 -10.67 -0.99 4.79
N TRP A 148 -9.34 -1.03 4.71
CA TRP A 148 -8.52 0.13 4.33
C TRP A 148 -7.94 0.02 2.92
N ALA A 149 -8.06 -1.14 2.27
CA ALA A 149 -7.73 -1.27 0.87
C ALA A 149 -8.58 -0.27 0.03
N PRO A 150 -7.95 0.56 -0.81
CA PRO A 150 -8.66 1.51 -1.63
C PRO A 150 -9.48 0.78 -2.70
N LYS A 151 -10.62 1.36 -3.07
CA LYS A 151 -11.43 0.82 -4.17
C LYS A 151 -10.63 0.88 -5.47
N PHE A 152 -10.71 -0.19 -6.26
CA PHE A 152 -9.89 -0.34 -7.47
C PHE A 152 -10.11 0.81 -8.48
N ASP A 153 -11.37 1.22 -8.69
CA ASP A 153 -11.75 2.36 -9.54
C ASP A 153 -11.11 3.69 -9.13
N VAL A 154 -10.99 3.94 -7.81
CA VAL A 154 -10.32 5.11 -7.24
C VAL A 154 -8.82 5.10 -7.53
N ILE A 155 -8.19 3.92 -7.55
CA ILE A 155 -6.77 3.78 -7.85
C ILE A 155 -6.50 3.87 -9.36
N VAL A 156 -7.32 3.25 -10.19
CA VAL A 156 -7.14 3.26 -11.65
C VAL A 156 -7.03 4.67 -12.20
N THR A 157 -7.95 5.55 -11.81
CA THR A 157 -7.96 6.94 -12.29
C THR A 157 -6.70 7.69 -11.91
N GLU A 158 -6.18 7.47 -10.71
CA GLU A 158 -4.95 8.08 -10.21
C GLU A 158 -3.71 7.53 -10.91
N VAL A 159 -3.62 6.21 -11.05
CA VAL A 159 -2.47 5.55 -11.69
C VAL A 159 -2.33 5.99 -13.14
N LEU A 160 -3.45 6.10 -13.87
CA LEU A 160 -3.45 6.58 -15.26
C LEU A 160 -2.96 8.03 -15.41
N THR A 161 -3.02 8.84 -14.35
CA THR A 161 -2.45 10.20 -14.38
C THR A 161 -0.94 10.23 -14.14
N GLU A 162 -0.41 9.25 -13.40
CA GLU A 162 1.01 9.18 -13.02
C GLU A 162 1.84 8.35 -14.02
N VAL A 163 1.22 7.38 -14.70
CA VAL A 163 1.84 6.58 -15.76
C VAL A 163 1.63 7.33 -17.09
N LYS A 164 2.66 8.01 -17.58
CA LYS A 164 2.69 8.66 -18.91
C LYS A 164 3.30 7.76 -19.97
#